data_AF-A0A2T0N2K5-F1
#
_entry.id   AF-A0A2T0N2K5-F1
#
_cell.length_a   1.000
_cell.length_b   1.000
_cell.length_c   1.000
_cell.angle_alpha   90.00
_cell.angle_beta   90.00
_cell.angle_gamma   90.00
#
_symmetry.space_group_name_H-M   'P 1'
#
loop_
_entity.id
_entity.type
_entity.pdbx_description
1 polymer ?
#
loop_
_entity_poly.entity_id
_entity_poly.type
_entity_poly.pdbx_seq_one_letter_code
_entity_poly.pdbx_strand_id
1 'polypeptide(L)'
;MGCKGLCQEHCTSIAGGRREAQRMAEAGFPLPTSVGALMRERVSRVTEAEPCAALGDDGRCRAYELRPLICRLWGAAEGMPCEHGCVPEGGRLSDADAQLLIKRSRRI
;
A
#
# COMPACT_ATOMS: atom_id res chain seq x y z
N MET A 1 -17.84 -9.55 -1.65
CA MET A 1 -17.10 -9.31 -2.92
C MET A 1 -17.59 -8.04 -3.65
N GLY A 2 -16.70 -7.13 -4.06
CA GLY A 2 -17.11 -5.91 -4.80
C GLY A 2 -16.00 -4.94 -5.21
N CYS A 3 -14.74 -5.39 -5.31
CA CYS A 3 -13.63 -4.50 -5.72
C CYS A 3 -13.66 -4.26 -7.24
N LYS A 4 -13.77 -3.00 -7.66
CA LYS A 4 -13.78 -2.60 -9.08
C LYS A 4 -12.40 -2.56 -9.73
N GLY A 5 -11.33 -2.54 -8.93
CA GLY A 5 -9.96 -2.51 -9.44
C GLY A 5 -9.56 -1.21 -10.15
N LEU A 6 -10.13 -0.07 -9.75
CA LEU A 6 -9.91 1.25 -10.39
C LEU A 6 -8.89 2.13 -9.66
N CYS A 7 -8.24 1.62 -8.61
CA CYS A 7 -7.35 2.40 -7.75
C CYS A 7 -5.92 2.58 -8.31
N GLN A 8 -5.68 2.30 -9.60
CA GLN A 8 -4.35 2.40 -10.21
C GLN A 8 -3.78 3.82 -10.16
N GLU A 9 -4.62 4.85 -10.24
CA GLU A 9 -4.20 6.26 -10.18
C GLU A 9 -3.63 6.65 -8.81
N HIS A 10 -3.93 5.86 -7.77
CA HIS A 10 -3.45 6.05 -6.40
C HIS A 10 -2.34 5.06 -6.02
N CYS A 11 -1.96 4.16 -6.92
CA CYS A 11 -0.91 3.17 -6.69
C CYS A 11 0.47 3.81 -6.84
N THR A 12 0.96 4.40 -5.76
CA THR A 12 2.20 5.18 -5.73
C THR A 12 3.22 4.58 -4.77
N SER A 13 4.45 5.08 -4.83
CA SER A 13 5.52 4.66 -3.92
C SER A 13 5.21 5.05 -2.47
N ILE A 14 4.98 4.06 -1.62
CA ILE A 14 4.71 4.24 -0.19
C ILE A 14 5.73 3.49 0.67
N ALA A 15 5.97 3.98 1.88
CA ALA A 15 6.84 3.30 2.83
C ALA A 15 6.16 2.04 3.40
N GLY A 16 6.85 0.91 3.37
CA GLY A 16 6.44 -0.34 4.01
C GLY A 16 7.16 -0.61 5.32
N GLY A 17 6.67 -1.56 6.13
CA GLY A 17 7.46 -2.11 7.24
C GLY A 17 8.71 -2.82 6.71
N ARG A 18 9.78 -2.91 7.52
CA ARG A 18 11.09 -3.46 7.08
C ARG A 18 10.97 -4.84 6.42
N ARG A 19 10.26 -5.79 7.03
CA ARG A 19 10.07 -7.14 6.46
C ARG A 19 9.19 -7.17 5.22
N GLU A 20 8.19 -6.29 5.15
CA GLU A 20 7.31 -6.18 3.99
C GLU A 20 8.07 -5.63 2.80
N ALA A 21 8.84 -4.57 3.01
CA ALA A 21 9.73 -3.99 2.01
C ALA A 21 10.79 -5.00 1.55
N GLN A 22 11.35 -5.80 2.47
CA GLN A 22 12.28 -6.89 2.12
C GLN A 22 11.62 -7.92 1.19
N ARG A 23 10.45 -8.47 1.55
CA ARG A 23 9.75 -9.45 0.71
C ARG A 23 9.39 -8.90 -0.66
N MET A 24 8.98 -7.63 -0.70
CA MET A 24 8.69 -6.93 -1.95
C MET A 24 9.96 -6.76 -2.81
N ALA A 25 11.09 -6.40 -2.21
CA ALA A 25 12.37 -6.30 -2.90
C ALA A 25 12.88 -7.66 -3.42
N GLU A 26 12.75 -8.73 -2.63
CA GLU A 26 13.07 -10.10 -3.04
C GLU A 26 12.22 -10.56 -4.24
N ALA A 27 11.01 -10.03 -4.38
CA ALA A 27 10.13 -10.26 -5.51
C ALA A 27 10.35 -9.29 -6.70
N GLY A 28 11.36 -8.41 -6.63
CA GLY A 28 11.70 -7.47 -7.70
C GLY A 28 10.93 -6.14 -7.66
N PHE A 29 10.23 -5.84 -6.56
CA PHE A 29 9.42 -4.62 -6.39
C PHE A 29 9.88 -3.81 -5.17
N PRO A 30 11.10 -3.23 -5.19
CA PRO A 30 11.65 -2.58 -4.01
C PRO A 30 10.73 -1.44 -3.54
N LEU A 31 10.39 -1.47 -2.25
CA LEU A 31 9.69 -0.38 -1.58
C LEU A 31 10.66 0.36 -0.65
N PRO A 32 10.49 1.68 -0.51
CA PRO A 32 11.25 2.42 0.48
C PRO A 32 10.88 1.97 1.89
N THR A 33 11.88 1.85 2.75
CA THR A 33 11.71 1.40 4.16
C THR A 33 11.40 2.54 5.13
N SER A 34 11.47 3.81 4.68
CA SER A 34 11.16 4.98 5.49
C SER A 34 10.90 6.22 4.63
N VAL A 35 10.20 7.21 5.20
CA VAL A 35 10.08 8.56 4.61
C VAL A 35 11.46 9.20 4.44
N GLY A 36 12.40 8.95 5.36
CA GLY A 36 13.79 9.41 5.21
C GLY A 36 14.53 8.72 4.07
N ALA A 37 14.21 7.46 3.74
CA ALA A 37 14.75 6.78 2.55
C ALA A 37 14.18 7.40 1.26
N LEU A 38 12.86 7.64 1.21
CA LEU A 38 12.19 8.36 0.13
C LEU A 38 12.84 9.73 -0.13
N MET A 39 13.08 10.51 0.93
CA MET A 39 13.72 11.83 0.80
C MET A 39 15.20 11.74 0.37
N ARG A 40 15.95 10.72 0.82
CA ARG A 40 17.37 10.50 0.45
C ARG A 40 17.55 10.06 -1.00
N GLU A 41 16.63 9.27 -1.53
CA GLU A 41 16.63 8.84 -2.94
C GLU A 41 16.31 9.99 -3.92
N ARG A 42 16.21 11.23 -3.43
CA ARG A 42 15.82 12.40 -4.21
C ARG A 42 14.48 12.21 -4.93
N VAL A 43 13.55 11.47 -4.30
CA VAL A 43 12.11 11.63 -4.53
C VAL A 43 11.73 13.00 -3.98
N SER A 44 12.24 14.04 -4.66
CA SER A 44 12.35 15.43 -4.19
C SER A 44 11.07 16.22 -4.46
N ARG A 45 10.04 15.53 -4.97
CA ARG A 45 8.75 16.08 -5.32
C ARG A 45 7.68 15.03 -5.02
N VAL A 46 6.83 15.30 -4.03
CA VAL A 46 5.43 14.82 -4.04
C VAL A 46 4.69 15.71 -5.06
N THR A 47 5.15 15.72 -6.31
CA THR A 47 4.47 16.39 -7.42
C THR A 47 4.46 15.36 -8.53
N GLU A 48 3.27 14.78 -8.74
CA GLU A 48 3.02 13.57 -9.54
C GLU A 48 3.75 12.36 -8.96
N ALA A 49 3.10 11.71 -8.00
CA ALA A 49 3.65 10.54 -7.33
C ALA A 49 3.94 9.44 -8.36
N GLU A 50 5.23 9.10 -8.54
CA GLU A 50 5.59 8.05 -9.50
C GLU A 50 4.78 6.77 -9.22
N PRO A 51 4.25 6.12 -10.27
CA PRO A 51 3.56 4.87 -10.13
C PRO A 51 4.41 3.85 -9.38
N CYS A 52 3.80 3.11 -8.47
CA CYS A 52 4.46 2.04 -7.74
C CYS A 52 5.12 1.06 -8.74
N ALA A 53 6.35 0.62 -8.48
CA ALA A 53 7.06 -0.35 -9.33
C ALA A 53 6.30 -1.68 -9.52
N ALA A 54 5.41 -2.02 -8.60
CA ALA A 54 4.55 -3.20 -8.68
C ALA A 54 3.28 -2.99 -9.53
N LEU A 55 2.98 -1.78 -10.01
CA LEU A 55 1.89 -1.52 -10.93
C LEU A 55 2.27 -2.07 -12.31
N GLY A 56 1.44 -2.95 -12.86
CA GLY A 56 1.56 -3.45 -14.22
C GLY A 56 0.90 -2.49 -15.23
N ASP A 57 1.26 -2.66 -16.50
CA ASP A 57 0.72 -1.85 -17.60
C ASP A 57 -0.80 -2.07 -17.81
N ASP A 58 -1.35 -3.15 -17.24
CA ASP A 58 -2.79 -3.45 -17.20
C ASP A 58 -3.54 -2.75 -16.04
N GLY A 59 -2.85 -1.90 -15.27
CA GLY A 59 -3.39 -1.24 -14.10
C GLY A 59 -3.55 -2.15 -12.88
N ARG A 60 -2.99 -3.37 -12.90
CA ARG A 60 -3.10 -4.34 -11.80
C ARG A 60 -1.79 -4.42 -11.02
N CYS A 61 -1.92 -4.71 -9.71
CA CYS A 61 -0.74 -4.91 -8.87
C CYS A 61 -0.14 -6.30 -9.15
N ARG A 62 1.08 -6.34 -9.70
CA ARG A 62 1.84 -7.57 -9.97
C ARG A 62 2.30 -8.28 -8.69
N ALA A 63 2.33 -7.56 -7.56
CA ALA A 63 2.70 -8.08 -6.25
C ALA A 63 1.49 -8.20 -5.29
N TYR A 64 0.29 -8.44 -5.81
CA TYR A 64 -0.95 -8.36 -5.01
C TYR A 64 -0.90 -9.20 -3.72
N GLU A 65 -0.40 -10.43 -3.80
CA GLU A 65 -0.26 -11.34 -2.64
C GLU A 65 0.83 -10.90 -1.65
N LEU A 66 1.80 -10.11 -2.10
CA LEU A 66 2.89 -9.60 -1.26
C LEU A 66 2.61 -8.19 -0.73
N ARG A 67 1.45 -7.61 -1.05
CA ARG A 67 1.09 -6.25 -0.66
C ARG A 67 1.36 -6.00 0.83
N PRO A 68 2.12 -4.95 1.17
CA PRO A 68 2.27 -4.50 2.54
C PRO A 68 0.92 -4.24 3.19
N LEU A 69 0.86 -4.34 4.52
CA LEU A 69 -0.35 -4.12 5.29
C LEU A 69 -1.00 -2.78 4.97
N ILE A 70 -0.21 -1.71 4.81
CA ILE A 70 -0.76 -0.38 4.49
C ILE A 70 -1.53 -0.38 3.15
N CYS A 71 -1.06 -1.11 2.13
CA CYS A 71 -1.80 -1.27 0.87
C CYS A 71 -3.11 -2.06 1.05
N ARG A 72 -3.15 -2.98 2.02
CA ARG A 72 -4.34 -3.81 2.31
C ARG A 72 -5.38 -3.06 3.14
N LEU A 73 -4.95 -2.09 3.95
CA LEU A 73 -5.84 -1.25 4.73
C LEU A 73 -6.51 -0.16 3.87
N TRP A 74 -5.89 0.25 2.76
CA TRP A 74 -6.52 1.13 1.78
C TRP A 74 -7.77 0.49 1.19
N GLY A 75 -8.91 1.15 1.34
CA GLY A 75 -10.22 0.64 0.96
C GLY A 75 -10.87 -0.30 1.98
N ALA A 76 -10.15 -0.69 3.04
CA ALA A 76 -10.60 -1.65 4.04
C ALA A 76 -10.74 -1.07 5.45
N ALA A 77 -10.15 0.09 5.76
CA ALA A 77 -10.33 0.80 7.03
C ALA A 77 -11.28 2.00 6.87
N GLU A 78 -11.98 2.38 7.94
CA GLU A 78 -12.88 3.54 7.97
C GLU A 78 -12.20 4.86 7.56
N GLY A 79 -11.01 5.12 8.09
CA GLY A 79 -10.20 6.30 7.82
C GLY A 79 -9.41 6.24 6.50
N MET A 80 -9.48 5.14 5.75
CA MET A 80 -8.89 4.99 4.42
C MET A 80 -9.90 4.35 3.45
N PRO A 81 -11.06 5.01 3.20
CA PRO A 81 -12.09 4.43 2.35
C PRO A 81 -11.65 4.38 0.88
N CYS A 82 -12.20 3.43 0.12
CA CYS A 82 -12.01 3.39 -1.32
C CYS A 82 -12.84 4.49 -2.00
N GLU A 83 -12.21 5.36 -2.78
CA GLU A 83 -12.89 6.47 -3.47
C GLU A 83 -13.90 6.01 -4.53
N HIS A 84 -13.75 4.80 -5.05
CA HIS A 84 -14.71 4.21 -6.00
C HIS A 84 -15.90 3.51 -5.33
N GLY A 85 -16.02 3.65 -4.00
CA GLY A 85 -17.12 3.10 -3.21
C GLY A 85 -17.05 1.60 -2.95
N CYS A 86 -15.90 0.96 -3.18
CA CYS A 86 -15.74 -0.46 -2.88
C CYS A 86 -15.74 -0.68 -1.35
N VAL A 87 -16.38 -1.76 -0.88
CA VAL A 87 -16.41 -2.16 0.53
C VAL A 87 -16.07 -3.64 0.62
N PRO A 88 -15.14 -4.06 1.51
CA PRO A 88 -14.85 -5.46 1.74
C PRO A 88 -16.07 -6.22 2.27
N GLU A 89 -16.03 -7.53 2.11
CA GLU A 89 -17.00 -8.42 2.72
C GLU A 89 -16.82 -8.39 4.25
N GLY A 90 -17.92 -8.24 4.99
CA GLY A 90 -17.87 -8.01 6.44
C GLY A 90 -17.72 -6.53 6.85
N GLY A 91 -17.63 -5.61 5.88
CA GLY A 91 -17.55 -4.17 6.15
C GLY A 91 -16.12 -3.64 6.25
N ARG A 92 -15.98 -2.42 6.76
CA ARG A 92 -14.67 -1.78 7.01
C ARG A 92 -14.19 -2.11 8.42
N LEU A 93 -12.88 -2.23 8.58
CA LEU A 93 -12.23 -2.26 9.87
C LEU A 93 -12.32 -0.87 10.52
N SER A 94 -12.53 -0.86 11.83
CA SER A 94 -12.40 0.37 12.61
C SER A 94 -10.97 0.91 12.52
N ASP A 95 -10.81 2.22 12.67
CA ASP A 95 -9.47 2.83 12.71
C ASP A 95 -8.63 2.29 13.87
N ALA A 96 -9.26 1.96 15.01
CA ALA A 96 -8.59 1.35 16.14
C ALA A 96 -7.99 -0.02 15.79
N ASP A 97 -8.75 -0.87 15.08
CA ASP A 97 -8.28 -2.19 14.64
C ASP A 97 -7.19 -2.08 13.57
N ALA A 98 -7.34 -1.16 12.61
CA ALA A 98 -6.32 -0.89 11.61
C ALA A 98 -4.98 -0.48 12.26
N GLN A 99 -5.04 0.40 13.27
CA GLN A 99 -3.86 0.82 14.04
C GLN A 99 -3.24 -0.34 14.83
N LEU A 100 -4.04 -1.25 15.40
CA LEU A 100 -3.53 -2.45 16.07
C LEU A 100 -2.78 -3.37 15.09
N LEU A 101 -3.31 -3.57 13.88
CA LEU A 101 -2.63 -4.34 12.85
C LEU A 101 -1.29 -3.72 12.46
N ILE A 102 -1.24 -2.39 12.26
CA ILE A 102 0.02 -1.67 11.94
C ILE A 102 1.05 -1.83 13.07
N LYS A 103 0.62 -1.72 14.33
CA LYS A 103 1.51 -1.94 15.48
C LYS A 103 2.05 -3.37 15.53
N ARG A 104 1.21 -4.36 15.20
CA ARG A 104 1.61 -5.78 15.16
C ARG A 104 2.58 -6.07 14.00
N SER A 105 2.35 -5.52 12.80
CA SER A 105 3.21 -5.76 11.65
C SER A 105 4.65 -5.23 11.83
N ARG A 106 4.83 -4.25 12.72
CA ARG A 106 6.15 -3.68 13.06
C ARG A 106 6.94 -4.47 14.12
N ARG A 107 6.32 -5.42 14.82
CA ARG A 107 6.94 -6.20 15.91
C ARG A 107 7.64 -7.47 15.44
N ILE A 108 7.40 -7.87 14.20
CA ILE A 108 7.99 -9.04 13.55
C ILE A 108 9.18 -8.57 12.74
#